data_AF-A0A0L1L077-F1
#
_entry.id   AF-A0A0L1L077-F1
#
_cell.length_a   1.000
_cell.length_b   1.000
_cell.length_c   1.000
_cell.angle_alpha   90.00
_cell.angle_beta   90.00
_cell.angle_gamma   90.00
#
_symmetry.space_group_name_H-M   'P 1'
#
loop_
_entity.id
_entity.type
_entity.pdbx_description
1 polymer ?
#
loop_
_entity_poly.entity_id
_entity_poly.type
_entity_poly.pdbx_seq_one_letter_code
_entity_poly.pdbx_strand_id
1 'polypeptide(L)'
;MLVRQATCGNALLLGTKRYISTDQKDWFAEEAVSHSRRVSWSPHTSVRRDGMVFAKLARSNFPQMEDKRVYSYESEPYCTEQIEAHRETSQPDIYLYKYSITPTHLRLRKS
;
A
#
# COMPACT_ATOMS: atom_id res chain seq x y z
N MET A 1 29.27 16.37 -60.74
CA MET A 1 30.39 17.02 -60.02
C MET A 1 30.47 16.36 -58.65
N LEU A 2 31.56 15.65 -58.38
CA LEU A 2 31.76 14.82 -57.18
C LEU A 2 32.03 15.69 -55.95
N VAL A 3 31.31 15.45 -54.85
CA VAL A 3 31.78 15.79 -53.51
C VAL A 3 31.68 14.52 -52.66
N ARG A 4 32.83 13.89 -52.44
CA ARG A 4 33.02 12.88 -51.39
C ARG A 4 33.07 13.63 -50.05
N GLN A 5 32.30 13.17 -49.07
CA GLN A 5 32.67 13.31 -47.67
C GLN A 5 32.71 11.92 -47.05
N ALA A 6 33.92 11.54 -46.63
CA ALA A 6 34.18 10.43 -45.74
C ALA A 6 34.19 10.96 -44.30
N THR A 7 34.19 10.02 -43.36
CA THR A 7 34.34 10.14 -41.89
C THR A 7 33.01 10.44 -41.16
N CYS A 8 32.66 9.86 -40.01
CA CYS A 8 33.35 9.04 -39.01
C CYS A 8 32.30 8.12 -38.32
N GLY A 9 32.70 6.92 -37.88
CA GLY A 9 32.10 6.24 -36.72
C GLY A 9 30.65 5.77 -36.84
N ASN A 10 30.40 4.67 -37.54
CA ASN A 10 29.24 3.83 -37.25
C ASN A 10 29.44 3.19 -35.88
N ALA A 11 29.04 3.91 -34.81
CA ALA A 11 28.68 3.26 -33.57
C ALA A 11 27.52 2.31 -33.91
N LEU A 12 27.81 1.01 -33.89
CA LEU A 12 26.84 -0.07 -33.88
C LEU A 12 25.89 0.17 -32.69
N LEU A 13 24.88 1.00 -32.89
CA LEU A 13 23.64 0.93 -32.13
C LEU A 13 22.94 -0.33 -32.61
N LEU A 14 23.44 -1.48 -32.14
CA LEU A 14 22.66 -2.70 -31.94
C LEU A 14 21.55 -2.31 -30.95
N GLY A 15 20.55 -1.60 -31.48
CA GLY A 15 19.28 -1.39 -30.83
C GLY A 15 18.66 -2.77 -30.69
N THR A 16 18.96 -3.42 -29.56
CA THR A 16 18.21 -4.58 -29.11
C THR A 16 16.76 -4.10 -28.98
N LYS A 17 15.94 -4.35 -30.02
CA LYS A 17 14.50 -4.28 -29.91
C LYS A 17 14.12 -5.33 -28.88
N ARG A 18 14.04 -4.92 -27.61
CA ARG A 18 13.50 -5.75 -26.53
C ARG A 18 12.02 -5.92 -26.86
N TYR A 19 11.64 -7.08 -27.38
CA TYR A 19 10.26 -7.46 -27.52
C TYR A 19 9.70 -7.66 -26.10
N ILE A 20 8.88 -6.73 -25.64
CA ILE A 20 8.12 -6.85 -24.40
C ILE A 20 6.78 -7.48 -24.79
N SER A 21 6.46 -8.63 -24.21
CA SER A 21 5.16 -9.28 -24.38
C SER A 21 4.11 -8.65 -23.47
N THR A 22 2.85 -8.65 -23.88
CA THR A 22 1.73 -8.28 -23.01
C THR A 22 1.58 -9.29 -21.88
N ASP A 23 1.55 -8.85 -20.62
CA ASP A 23 1.22 -9.67 -19.46
C ASP A 23 -0.23 -9.40 -19.04
N GLN A 24 -0.94 -10.45 -18.62
CA GLN A 24 -2.30 -10.34 -18.10
C GLN A 24 -2.36 -9.47 -16.83
N LYS A 25 -1.24 -9.38 -16.09
CA LYS A 25 -1.13 -8.50 -14.92
C LYS A 25 -1.34 -7.03 -15.25
N ASP A 26 -0.99 -6.61 -16.46
CA ASP A 26 -1.14 -5.22 -16.89
C ASP A 26 -2.59 -4.86 -17.25
N TRP A 27 -3.49 -5.86 -17.36
CA TRP A 27 -4.90 -5.64 -17.68
C TRP A 27 -5.76 -5.27 -16.46
N PHE A 28 -5.35 -5.69 -15.28
CA PHE A 28 -6.16 -5.56 -14.06
C PHE A 28 -5.43 -4.72 -13.02
N ALA A 29 -5.97 -3.54 -12.70
CA ALA A 29 -5.41 -2.69 -11.66
C ALA A 29 -5.63 -3.30 -10.26
N GLU A 30 -4.59 -3.29 -9.44
CA GLU A 30 -4.67 -3.67 -8.02
C GLU A 30 -5.01 -2.46 -7.14
N GLU A 31 -5.58 -2.73 -5.95
CA GLU A 31 -5.88 -1.66 -4.99
C GLU A 31 -4.61 -1.16 -4.28
N ALA A 32 -4.38 0.15 -4.32
CA ALA A 32 -3.28 0.79 -3.62
C ALA A 32 -3.61 1.03 -2.14
N VAL A 33 -3.59 -0.02 -1.32
CA VAL A 33 -3.77 0.06 0.15
C VAL A 33 -2.42 0.01 0.87
N SER A 34 -2.23 0.90 1.85
CA SER A 34 -1.02 0.90 2.69
C SER A 34 -0.91 -0.39 3.50
N HIS A 35 0.33 -0.78 3.82
CA HIS A 35 0.59 -1.99 4.62
C HIS A 35 -0.17 -2.01 5.95
N SER A 36 -0.19 -0.88 6.68
CA SER A 36 -0.89 -0.74 7.97
C SER A 36 -2.41 -0.87 7.89
N ARG A 37 -3.00 -0.59 6.73
CA ARG A 37 -4.46 -0.71 6.51
C ARG A 37 -4.85 -2.02 5.86
N ARG A 38 -3.88 -2.78 5.36
CA ARG A 38 -4.09 -4.07 4.71
C ARG A 38 -4.33 -5.14 5.77
N VAL A 39 -5.39 -5.93 5.59
CA VAL A 39 -5.74 -7.00 6.54
C VAL A 39 -4.73 -8.15 6.46
N SER A 40 -4.32 -8.54 5.25
CA SER A 40 -3.28 -9.55 5.05
C SER A 40 -2.66 -9.47 3.66
N TRP A 41 -1.50 -10.09 3.47
CA TRP A 41 -0.84 -10.24 2.16
C TRP A 41 -1.29 -11.48 1.39
N SER A 42 -2.30 -12.21 1.89
CA SER A 42 -2.88 -13.33 1.15
C SER A 42 -3.47 -12.88 -0.19
N PRO A 43 -3.26 -13.65 -1.27
CA PRO A 43 -3.82 -13.34 -2.59
C PRO A 43 -5.36 -13.35 -2.61
N HIS A 44 -6.01 -14.01 -1.64
CA HIS A 44 -7.47 -14.01 -1.52
C HIS A 44 -8.02 -12.72 -0.89
N THR A 45 -7.15 -11.91 -0.28
CA THR A 45 -7.50 -10.64 0.39
C THR A 45 -6.84 -9.43 -0.25
N SER A 46 -6.14 -9.61 -1.38
CA SER A 46 -5.51 -8.52 -2.12
C SER A 46 -6.52 -7.65 -2.88
N VAL A 47 -7.74 -8.18 -3.10
CA VAL A 47 -8.80 -7.48 -3.83
C VAL A 47 -9.58 -6.55 -2.89
N ARG A 48 -10.16 -5.47 -3.45
CA ARG A 48 -10.92 -4.46 -2.72
C ARG A 48 -11.97 -5.08 -1.79
N ARG A 49 -11.94 -4.67 -0.51
CA ARG A 49 -12.85 -5.19 0.53
C ARG A 49 -14.33 -4.99 0.18
N ASP A 50 -14.69 -3.74 -0.12
CA ASP A 50 -16.10 -3.37 -0.32
C ASP A 50 -16.60 -3.81 -1.70
N GLY A 51 -15.72 -3.74 -2.70
CA GLY A 51 -16.05 -3.99 -4.10
C GLY A 51 -16.21 -5.47 -4.48
N MET A 52 -15.63 -6.43 -3.74
CA MET A 52 -15.68 -7.84 -4.14
C MET A 52 -16.54 -8.71 -3.22
N VAL A 53 -16.49 -8.51 -1.90
CA VAL A 53 -17.26 -9.37 -0.98
C VAL A 53 -18.75 -8.97 -1.00
N PHE A 54 -19.05 -7.69 -0.78
CA PHE A 54 -20.44 -7.21 -0.74
C PHE A 54 -21.07 -7.18 -2.14
N ALA A 55 -20.33 -6.79 -3.18
CA ALA A 55 -20.85 -6.84 -4.55
C ALA A 55 -21.19 -8.26 -4.99
N LYS A 56 -20.33 -9.24 -4.67
CA LYS A 56 -20.60 -10.65 -4.95
C LYS A 56 -21.82 -11.15 -4.19
N LEU A 57 -21.97 -10.77 -2.93
CA LEU A 57 -23.14 -11.12 -2.13
C LEU A 57 -24.44 -10.53 -2.70
N ALA A 58 -24.41 -9.25 -3.10
CA ALA A 58 -25.54 -8.55 -3.68
C ALA A 58 -25.81 -8.93 -5.15
N ARG A 59 -24.87 -9.63 -5.80
CA ARG A 59 -24.88 -9.93 -7.26
C ARG A 59 -25.06 -8.67 -8.11
N SER A 60 -24.52 -7.55 -7.65
CA SER A 60 -24.64 -6.24 -8.29
C SER A 60 -23.29 -5.54 -8.31
N ASN A 61 -23.02 -4.77 -9.36
CA ASN A 61 -21.83 -3.93 -9.41
C ASN A 61 -22.09 -2.59 -8.69
N PHE A 62 -21.07 -2.09 -7.98
CA PHE A 62 -21.13 -0.79 -7.29
C PHE A 62 -20.20 0.24 -7.97
N PRO A 63 -20.55 0.76 -9.16
CA PRO A 63 -19.69 1.66 -9.94
C PRO A 63 -19.41 3.00 -9.20
N GLN A 64 -20.29 3.39 -8.29
CA GLN A 64 -20.12 4.60 -7.46
C GLN A 64 -18.95 4.49 -6.47
N MET A 65 -18.42 3.29 -6.21
CA MET A 65 -17.23 3.05 -5.37
C MET A 65 -15.91 3.07 -6.16
N GLU A 66 -15.97 3.04 -7.50
CA GLU A 66 -14.79 3.22 -8.36
C GLU A 66 -14.42 4.70 -8.50
N ASP A 67 -15.43 5.58 -8.56
CA ASP A 67 -15.23 6.96 -9.05
C ASP A 67 -15.19 8.02 -7.94
N LYS A 68 -15.40 7.63 -6.68
CA LYS A 68 -15.29 8.54 -5.54
C LYS A 68 -14.04 8.18 -4.76
N ARG A 69 -13.18 9.18 -4.52
CA ARG A 69 -12.26 9.20 -3.38
C ARG A 69 -13.11 8.99 -2.13
N VAL A 70 -13.39 7.73 -1.79
CA VAL A 70 -14.39 7.39 -0.77
C VAL A 70 -14.04 8.11 0.53
N TYR A 71 -12.75 8.16 0.84
CA TYR A 71 -12.16 9.09 1.81
C TYR A 71 -10.71 9.39 1.38
N SER A 72 -10.33 10.67 1.29
CA SER A 72 -8.92 11.06 1.21
C SER A 72 -8.32 11.12 2.60
N TYR A 73 -7.00 10.95 2.70
CA TYR A 73 -6.30 11.35 3.92
C TYR A 73 -6.57 12.84 4.16
N GLU A 74 -6.75 13.22 5.42
CA GLU A 74 -6.78 14.62 5.83
C GLU A 74 -5.42 15.25 5.54
N SER A 75 -5.36 16.58 5.51
CA SER A 75 -4.07 17.29 5.36
C SER A 75 -3.10 16.97 6.49
N GLU A 76 -3.64 16.64 7.67
CA GLU A 76 -2.90 16.31 8.89
C GLU A 76 -3.37 14.96 9.45
N PRO A 77 -3.01 13.83 8.83
CA PRO A 77 -3.54 12.52 9.17
C PRO A 77 -2.77 11.90 10.35
N TYR A 78 -2.92 12.47 11.55
CA TYR A 78 -2.30 11.95 12.77
C TYR A 78 -3.15 10.82 13.37
N CYS A 79 -2.52 9.67 13.61
CA CYS A 79 -3.13 8.54 14.33
C CYS A 79 -2.37 8.28 15.63
N THR A 80 -3.08 7.93 16.70
CA THR A 80 -2.47 7.43 17.93
C THR A 80 -1.97 5.99 17.73
N GLU A 81 -0.93 5.62 18.47
CA GLU A 81 -0.43 4.26 18.49
C GLU A 81 -1.53 3.29 18.95
N GLN A 82 -1.77 2.25 18.14
CA GLN A 82 -2.70 1.18 18.48
C GLN A 82 -1.93 0.03 19.11
N ILE A 83 -2.55 -0.63 20.08
CA ILE A 83 -1.98 -1.77 20.79
C ILE A 83 -2.91 -2.98 20.65
N GLU A 84 -2.45 -4.13 21.11
CA GLU A 84 -3.26 -5.35 21.09
C GLU A 84 -4.58 -5.16 21.85
N ALA A 85 -5.69 -5.59 21.26
CA ALA A 85 -7.04 -5.37 21.77
C ALA A 85 -7.24 -5.82 23.23
N HIS A 86 -6.62 -6.95 23.62
CA HIS A 86 -6.67 -7.40 25.01
C HIS A 86 -5.94 -6.44 25.96
N ARG A 87 -4.75 -5.98 25.57
CA ARG A 87 -3.91 -5.12 26.40
C ARG A 87 -4.44 -3.71 26.54
N GLU A 88 -5.25 -3.24 25.59
CA GLU A 88 -5.91 -1.94 25.70
C GLU A 88 -6.87 -1.89 26.90
N THR A 89 -7.61 -2.96 27.13
CA THR A 89 -8.63 -3.02 28.19
C THR A 89 -8.07 -3.49 29.53
N SER A 90 -7.13 -4.44 29.54
CA SER A 90 -6.66 -5.14 30.76
C SER A 90 -5.23 -4.78 31.17
N GLN A 91 -4.82 -3.54 30.89
CA GLN A 91 -3.47 -3.09 31.17
C GLN A 91 -3.19 -3.02 32.69
N PRO A 92 -2.16 -3.73 33.20
CA PRO A 92 -1.85 -3.68 34.62
C PRO A 92 -1.20 -2.34 34.99
N ASP A 93 -1.57 -1.74 36.13
CA ASP A 93 -0.93 -0.50 36.63
C ASP A 93 0.36 -0.84 37.39
N ILE A 94 1.38 -1.27 36.65
CA ILE A 94 2.73 -1.51 37.17
C ILE A 94 3.56 -0.25 36.91
N TYR A 95 4.29 0.21 37.93
CA TYR A 95 5.15 1.38 37.79
C TYR A 95 6.48 1.19 38.51
N LEU A 96 7.51 1.84 37.97
CA LEU A 96 8.86 1.88 38.53
C LEU A 96 9.37 3.31 38.47
N TYR A 97 9.67 3.87 39.63
CA TYR A 97 10.13 5.26 39.79
C TYR A 97 9.20 6.27 39.10
N LYS A 98 9.56 6.75 37.89
CA LYS A 98 8.80 7.74 37.10
C LYS A 98 8.17 7.16 35.83
N TYR A 99 8.12 5.84 35.70
CA TYR A 99 7.63 5.18 34.48
C TYR A 99 6.52 4.19 34.82
N SER A 100 5.45 4.19 34.03
CA SER A 100 4.52 3.07 33.96
C SER A 100 5.06 2.02 33.00
N ILE A 101 5.11 0.77 33.45
CA ILE A 101 5.69 -0.34 32.73
C ILE A 101 4.59 -1.34 32.42
N THR A 102 4.48 -1.72 31.16
CA THR A 102 3.69 -2.87 30.73
C THR A 102 4.65 -3.84 30.01
N PRO A 103 4.26 -5.11 29.79
CA PRO A 103 5.11 -6.05 29.06
C PRO A 103 5.50 -5.60 27.64
N THR A 104 4.84 -4.57 27.08
CA THR A 104 5.08 -4.08 25.71
C THR A 104 5.35 -2.59 25.57
N HIS A 105 4.98 -1.78 26.55
CA HIS A 105 5.09 -0.32 26.46
C HIS A 105 5.67 0.25 27.75
N LEU A 106 6.50 1.28 27.59
CA LEU A 106 6.99 2.14 28.66
C LEU A 106 6.40 3.53 28.45
N ARG A 107 5.81 4.11 29.50
CA ARG A 107 5.30 5.49 29.44
C ARG A 107 5.80 6.30 30.63
N LEU A 108 6.06 7.58 30.41
CA LEU A 108 6.40 8.49 31.49
C LEU A 108 5.16 8.70 32.36
N ARG A 109 5.30 8.47 33.66
CA ARG A 109 4.25 8.72 34.65
C ARG A 109 4.69 9.88 35.53
N LYS A 110 3.82 10.87 35.72
CA LYS A 110 4.08 11.94 36.69
C LYS A 110 4.07 11.32 38.09
N SER A 111 5.11 11.63 38.87
CA SER A 111 5.21 11.31 40.29
C SER A 111 4.27 12.20 41.10
#